data_AF-A0A3A4VLA0-F1
#
_entry.id   AF-A0A3A4VLA0-F1
#
_cell.length_a   1.000
_cell.length_b   1.000
_cell.length_c   1.000
_cell.angle_alpha   90.00
_cell.angle_beta   90.00
_cell.angle_gamma   90.00
#
_symmetry.space_group_name_H-M   'P 1'
#
loop_
_entity.id
_entity.type
_entity.pdbx_description
1 polymer ?
#
loop_
_entity_poly.entity_id
_entity_poly.type
_entity_poly.pdbx_seq_one_letter_code
_entity_poly.pdbx_strand_id
1 'polypeptide(L)'
;MDKKSLIEKIASKRILKPYEAILIQHLNHKDQIERASQIKTRINPYLAEDYFPPLITEEQLKDLLTFRSELEGQAYDNYKWAANLLSNFDAGSVEFGYKGIALINELRHFRSESVINLLVKSRNNEPVVGTLSDYVEYSYVNQKRMTYSEVLVSFFSTFHFLIMTIDDILTLNYYLDGLFGISDLRCLQFLKIWFTEPELSPEEKEEEELFKSRMDENHACYDKIFSLIIDQNHPEFIKLMKQELESSNFSLLQYFEENSINYVKKTIKDLNLVHIHSMCLGKDNFNKNNENNL
;
A
#
# COMPACT_ATOMS: atom_id res chain seq x y z
N MET A 1 19.82 -11.12 1.89
CA MET A 1 20.64 -12.30 2.26
C MET A 1 20.19 -13.49 1.42
N ASP A 2 21.10 -14.30 0.85
CA ASP A 2 20.71 -15.34 -0.13
C ASP A 2 20.17 -16.61 0.56
N LYS A 3 18.98 -17.10 0.18
CA LYS A 3 18.26 -18.26 0.77
C LYS A 3 19.15 -19.51 0.81
N LYS A 4 20.05 -19.66 -0.17
CA LYS A 4 21.05 -20.73 -0.24
C LYS A 4 22.05 -20.72 0.92
N SER A 5 22.53 -19.55 1.36
CA SER A 5 23.50 -19.46 2.47
C SER A 5 22.89 -19.80 3.83
N LEU A 6 21.58 -19.55 4.01
CA LEU A 6 20.83 -19.96 5.21
C LEU A 6 20.61 -21.46 5.25
N ILE A 7 20.22 -22.06 4.12
CA ILE A 7 20.07 -23.52 4.00
C ILE A 7 21.42 -24.22 4.24
N GLU A 8 22.54 -23.68 3.73
CA GLU A 8 23.88 -24.20 4.01
C GLU A 8 24.29 -24.07 5.48
N LYS A 9 23.96 -22.95 6.15
CA LYS A 9 24.15 -22.80 7.61
C LYS A 9 23.36 -23.83 8.40
N ILE A 10 22.10 -24.07 8.03
CA ILE A 10 21.22 -25.04 8.66
C ILE A 10 21.73 -26.47 8.44
N ALA A 11 22.08 -26.81 7.20
CA ALA A 11 22.64 -28.12 6.84
C ALA A 11 23.98 -28.39 7.56
N SER A 12 24.76 -27.35 7.85
CA SER A 12 26.02 -27.42 8.60
C SER A 12 25.87 -27.26 10.12
N LYS A 13 24.63 -27.25 10.65
CA LYS A 13 24.32 -27.07 12.08
C LYS A 13 24.98 -25.83 12.70
N ARG A 14 25.15 -24.76 11.93
CA ARG A 14 25.70 -23.49 12.42
C ARG A 14 24.62 -22.71 13.17
N ILE A 15 25.06 -21.94 14.18
CA ILE A 15 24.19 -21.09 14.99
C ILE A 15 23.54 -20.03 14.09
N LEU A 16 22.22 -19.86 14.24
CA LEU A 16 21.47 -18.81 13.60
C LEU A 16 21.31 -17.62 14.54
N LYS A 17 21.34 -16.42 13.97
CA LYS A 17 20.98 -15.20 14.69
C LYS A 17 19.44 -15.12 14.85
N PRO A 18 18.93 -14.42 15.87
CA PRO A 18 17.49 -14.24 16.09
C PRO A 18 16.68 -13.78 14.86
N TYR A 19 17.22 -12.86 14.05
CA TYR A 19 16.56 -12.43 12.81
C TYR A 19 16.57 -13.53 11.72
N GLU A 20 17.64 -14.33 11.61
CA GLU A 20 17.76 -15.41 10.62
C GLU A 20 16.69 -16.49 10.89
N ALA A 21 16.39 -16.70 12.16
CA ALA A 21 15.33 -17.57 12.64
C ALA A 21 13.92 -17.12 12.20
N ILE A 22 13.60 -15.84 12.38
CA ILE A 22 12.32 -15.26 11.90
C ILE A 22 12.24 -15.33 10.37
N LEU A 23 13.35 -15.08 9.68
CA LEU A 23 13.42 -15.21 8.22
C LEU A 23 13.12 -16.63 7.73
N ILE A 24 13.65 -17.65 8.41
CA ILE A 24 13.34 -19.05 8.08
C ILE A 24 11.86 -19.36 8.33
N GLN A 25 11.29 -18.90 9.45
CA GLN A 25 9.86 -19.11 9.74
C GLN A 25 8.97 -18.46 8.67
N HIS A 26 9.28 -17.22 8.28
CA HIS A 26 8.57 -16.51 7.22
C HIS A 26 8.67 -17.25 5.88
N LEU A 27 9.88 -17.65 5.47
CA LEU A 27 10.09 -18.37 4.21
C LEU A 27 9.41 -19.74 4.21
N ASN A 28 9.41 -20.46 5.33
CA ASN A 28 8.69 -21.73 5.46
C ASN A 28 7.19 -21.54 5.29
N HIS A 29 6.61 -20.53 5.94
CA HIS A 29 5.19 -20.24 5.83
C HIS A 29 4.79 -19.83 4.40
N LYS A 30 5.62 -19.00 3.75
CA LYS A 30 5.43 -18.63 2.34
C LYS A 30 5.49 -19.86 1.43
N ASP A 31 6.51 -20.70 1.58
CA ASP A 31 6.66 -21.94 0.81
C ASP A 31 5.47 -22.90 1.06
N GLN A 32 4.92 -22.96 2.28
CA GLN A 32 3.72 -23.75 2.59
C GLN A 32 2.48 -23.26 1.85
N ILE A 33 2.24 -21.95 1.82
CA ILE A 33 1.09 -21.34 1.11
C ILE A 33 1.23 -21.57 -0.40
N GLU A 34 2.42 -21.34 -0.95
CA GLU A 34 2.68 -21.56 -2.38
C GLU A 34 2.47 -23.03 -2.77
N ARG A 35 2.97 -23.97 -1.96
CA ARG A 35 2.72 -25.41 -2.15
C ARG A 35 1.24 -25.73 -2.10
N ALA A 36 0.51 -25.24 -1.10
CA ALA A 36 -0.92 -25.51 -0.98
C ALA A 36 -1.71 -25.03 -2.21
N SER A 37 -1.31 -23.89 -2.79
CA SER A 37 -1.88 -23.38 -4.04
C SER A 37 -1.52 -24.26 -5.26
N GLN A 38 -0.26 -24.68 -5.37
CA GLN A 38 0.23 -25.50 -6.50
C GLN A 38 -0.26 -26.96 -6.45
N ILE A 39 -0.43 -27.54 -5.27
CA ILE A 39 -0.99 -28.89 -5.08
C ILE A 39 -2.46 -28.90 -5.52
N LYS A 40 -3.24 -27.87 -5.17
CA LYS A 40 -4.65 -27.73 -5.58
C LYS A 40 -4.85 -27.65 -7.10
N THR A 41 -3.84 -27.18 -7.83
CA THR A 41 -3.91 -26.99 -9.28
C THR A 41 -3.32 -28.15 -10.09
N ARG A 42 -2.72 -29.16 -9.44
CA ARG A 42 -2.17 -30.35 -10.11
C ARG A 42 -3.20 -31.47 -10.29
N ILE A 43 -3.04 -32.20 -11.40
CA ILE A 43 -3.90 -33.32 -11.82
C ILE A 43 -3.96 -34.44 -10.77
N ASN A 44 -2.87 -34.66 -10.02
CA ASN A 44 -2.86 -35.58 -8.89
C ASN A 44 -2.22 -34.88 -7.66
N PRO A 45 -3.04 -34.36 -6.72
CA PRO A 45 -2.55 -33.65 -5.55
C PRO A 45 -1.75 -34.54 -4.59
N TYR A 46 -1.97 -35.86 -4.60
CA TYR A 46 -1.30 -36.82 -3.71
C TYR A 46 0.13 -37.17 -4.15
N LEU A 47 0.48 -36.95 -5.42
CA LEU A 47 1.85 -37.10 -5.94
C LEU A 47 2.59 -35.76 -6.00
N ALA A 48 1.90 -34.64 -5.80
CA ALA A 48 2.48 -33.31 -5.91
C ALA A 48 3.44 -33.00 -4.75
N GLU A 49 3.19 -33.57 -3.58
CA GLU A 49 3.96 -33.35 -2.35
C GLU A 49 5.41 -33.86 -2.47
N ASP A 50 5.62 -34.98 -3.19
CA ASP A 50 6.93 -35.61 -3.42
C ASP A 50 7.89 -34.77 -4.29
N TYR A 51 7.38 -33.74 -4.98
CA TYR A 51 8.18 -32.87 -5.85
C TYR A 51 8.75 -31.66 -5.12
N PHE A 52 8.36 -31.40 -3.88
CA PHE A 52 8.83 -30.25 -3.12
C PHE A 52 9.89 -30.66 -2.10
N PRO A 53 11.01 -29.92 -1.97
CA PRO A 53 11.99 -30.16 -0.92
C PRO A 53 11.31 -30.17 0.46
N PRO A 54 11.73 -30.99 1.42
CA PRO A 54 11.14 -31.01 2.76
C PRO A 54 11.26 -29.62 3.42
N LEU A 55 10.18 -29.17 4.06
CA LEU A 55 10.19 -27.96 4.90
C LEU A 55 10.97 -28.25 6.18
N ILE A 56 11.56 -27.21 6.77
CA ILE A 56 12.21 -27.35 8.08
C ILE A 56 11.12 -27.63 9.12
N THR A 57 11.23 -28.75 9.83
CA THR A 57 10.23 -29.19 10.82
C THR A 57 10.25 -28.31 12.06
N GLU A 58 9.17 -28.32 12.85
CA GLU A 58 9.11 -27.59 14.12
C GLU A 58 10.21 -28.03 15.10
N GLU A 59 10.58 -29.32 15.06
CA GLU A 59 11.67 -29.91 15.85
C GLU A 59 13.03 -29.37 15.40
N GLN A 60 13.26 -29.30 14.09
CA GLN A 60 14.46 -28.67 13.53
C GLN A 60 14.51 -27.18 13.83
N LEU A 61 13.37 -26.49 13.81
CA LEU A 61 13.26 -25.10 14.25
C LEU A 61 13.61 -24.96 15.73
N LYS A 62 13.12 -25.81 16.62
CA LYS A 62 13.45 -25.78 18.06
C LYS A 62 14.95 -26.01 18.31
N ASP A 63 15.56 -26.97 17.63
CA ASP A 63 17.00 -27.23 17.71
C ASP A 63 17.86 -26.09 17.12
N LEU A 64 17.34 -25.39 16.10
CA LEU A 64 17.97 -24.22 15.49
C LEU A 64 17.81 -22.94 16.33
N LEU A 65 16.74 -22.87 17.15
CA LEU A 65 16.36 -21.74 18.00
C LEU A 65 16.85 -21.89 19.45
N THR A 66 17.71 -22.86 19.76
CA THR A 66 18.36 -22.92 21.09
C THR A 66 19.31 -21.73 21.23
N PHE A 67 18.75 -20.60 21.68
CA PHE A 67 19.48 -19.38 21.97
C PHE A 67 20.44 -19.62 23.14
N ARG A 68 21.65 -19.07 23.04
CA ARG A 68 22.73 -19.25 24.03
C ARG A 68 22.63 -18.26 25.18
N SER A 69 21.80 -17.22 25.05
CA SER A 69 21.62 -16.19 26.08
C SER A 69 20.20 -15.65 26.10
N GLU A 70 19.81 -15.10 27.26
CA GLU A 70 18.55 -14.39 27.45
C GLU A 70 18.40 -13.22 26.46
N LEU A 71 19.50 -12.51 26.16
CA LEU A 71 19.53 -11.41 25.19
C LEU A 71 19.17 -11.86 23.76
N GLU A 72 19.60 -13.06 23.37
CA GLU A 72 19.23 -13.62 22.06
C GLU A 72 17.75 -14.01 22.00
N GLY A 73 17.19 -14.50 23.11
CA GLY A 73 15.75 -14.76 23.25
C GLY A 73 14.92 -13.47 23.18
N GLN A 74 15.32 -12.43 23.91
CA GLN A 74 14.68 -11.10 23.86
C GLN A 74 14.75 -10.47 22.46
N ALA A 75 15.89 -10.57 21.79
CA ALA A 75 16.03 -10.13 20.40
C ALA A 75 15.07 -10.88 19.47
N TYR A 76 14.92 -12.19 19.65
CA TYR A 76 13.99 -13.00 18.85
C TYR A 76 12.54 -12.57 19.08
N ASP A 77 12.14 -12.35 20.33
CA ASP A 77 10.78 -11.91 20.65
C ASP A 77 10.47 -10.52 20.05
N ASN A 78 11.45 -9.60 20.04
CA ASN A 78 11.32 -8.30 19.37
C ASN A 78 11.14 -8.43 17.85
N TYR A 79 11.95 -9.25 17.18
CA TYR A 79 11.80 -9.49 15.75
C TYR A 79 10.47 -10.18 15.42
N LYS A 80 10.03 -11.10 16.28
CA LYS A 80 8.73 -11.77 16.17
C LYS A 80 7.58 -10.78 16.32
N TRP A 81 7.64 -9.90 17.32
CA TRP A 81 6.67 -8.83 17.52
C TRP A 81 6.59 -7.95 16.28
N ALA A 82 7.73 -7.46 15.77
CA ALA A 82 7.77 -6.59 14.60
C ALA A 82 7.20 -7.28 13.35
N ALA A 83 7.55 -8.56 13.12
CA ALA A 83 7.05 -9.33 11.98
C ALA A 83 5.52 -9.57 12.06
N ASN A 84 5.01 -9.84 13.27
CA ASN A 84 3.58 -10.00 13.51
C ASN A 84 2.83 -8.68 13.33
N LEU A 85 3.36 -7.58 13.88
CA LEU A 85 2.76 -6.26 13.77
C LEU A 85 2.68 -5.82 12.30
N LEU A 86 3.76 -6.01 11.54
CA LEU A 86 3.80 -5.74 10.11
C LEU A 86 2.72 -6.56 9.36
N SER A 87 2.65 -7.86 9.64
CA SER A 87 1.66 -8.75 9.01
C SER A 87 0.22 -8.33 9.33
N ASN A 88 -0.04 -7.89 10.56
CA ASN A 88 -1.33 -7.39 10.99
C ASN A 88 -1.69 -6.07 10.33
N PHE A 89 -0.76 -5.12 10.23
CA PHE A 89 -0.97 -3.86 9.51
C PHE A 89 -1.21 -4.10 8.02
N ASP A 90 -0.44 -4.96 7.37
CA ASP A 90 -0.66 -5.30 5.97
C ASP A 90 -2.01 -6.01 5.75
N ALA A 91 -2.45 -6.85 6.69
CA ALA A 91 -3.78 -7.45 6.64
C ALA A 91 -4.91 -6.43 6.86
N GLY A 92 -4.74 -5.51 7.80
CA GLY A 92 -5.68 -4.42 8.05
C GLY A 92 -5.76 -3.42 6.89
N SER A 93 -4.67 -3.26 6.13
CA SER A 93 -4.63 -2.35 4.98
C SER A 93 -5.64 -2.70 3.88
N VAL A 94 -6.16 -3.93 3.87
CA VAL A 94 -7.18 -4.40 2.94
C VAL A 94 -8.46 -3.57 3.01
N GLU A 95 -8.88 -3.17 4.21
CA GLU A 95 -10.08 -2.35 4.39
C GLU A 95 -9.91 -0.98 3.72
N PHE A 96 -8.81 -0.28 4.03
CA PHE A 96 -8.49 1.01 3.42
C PHE A 96 -8.33 0.86 1.91
N GLY A 97 -7.60 -0.17 1.47
CA GLY A 97 -7.34 -0.50 0.08
C GLY A 97 -8.61 -0.59 -0.77
N TYR A 98 -9.56 -1.44 -0.38
CA TYR A 98 -10.83 -1.59 -1.10
C TYR A 98 -11.72 -0.36 -0.97
N LYS A 99 -11.76 0.27 0.21
CA LYS A 99 -12.54 1.50 0.40
C LYS A 99 -12.07 2.61 -0.52
N GLY A 100 -10.76 2.81 -0.67
CA GLY A 100 -10.23 3.83 -1.57
C GLY A 100 -10.45 3.51 -3.04
N ILE A 101 -10.37 2.23 -3.46
CA ILE A 101 -10.77 1.84 -4.84
C ILE A 101 -12.22 2.22 -5.10
N ALA A 102 -13.13 1.90 -4.17
CA ALA A 102 -14.55 2.21 -4.31
C ALA A 102 -14.80 3.73 -4.35
N LEU A 103 -14.16 4.51 -3.48
CA LEU A 103 -14.27 5.97 -3.48
C LEU A 103 -13.71 6.61 -4.75
N ILE A 104 -12.60 6.11 -5.29
CA ILE A 104 -12.07 6.55 -6.59
C ILE A 104 -13.10 6.30 -7.69
N ASN A 105 -13.73 5.12 -7.71
CA ASN A 105 -14.75 4.80 -8.70
C ASN A 105 -16.01 5.68 -8.54
N GLU A 106 -16.42 6.00 -7.32
CA GLU A 106 -17.51 6.96 -7.08
C GLU A 106 -17.15 8.37 -7.57
N LEU A 107 -15.93 8.84 -7.33
CA LEU A 107 -15.48 10.14 -7.84
C LEU A 107 -15.49 10.18 -9.38
N ARG A 108 -15.06 9.09 -10.04
CA ARG A 108 -15.12 8.95 -11.51
C ARG A 108 -16.56 8.98 -12.00
N HIS A 109 -17.46 8.26 -11.34
CA HIS A 109 -18.88 8.21 -11.67
C HIS A 109 -19.55 9.58 -11.53
N PHE A 110 -19.42 10.23 -10.36
CA PHE A 110 -19.99 11.55 -10.11
C PHE A 110 -19.51 12.59 -11.13
N ARG A 111 -18.22 12.54 -11.51
CA ARG A 111 -17.68 13.41 -12.54
C ARG A 111 -18.34 13.15 -13.89
N SER A 112 -18.46 11.90 -14.31
CA SER A 112 -19.03 11.51 -15.60
C SER A 112 -20.50 11.95 -15.69
N GLU A 113 -21.30 11.66 -14.67
CA GLU A 113 -22.69 12.10 -14.58
C GLU A 113 -22.83 13.63 -14.56
N SER A 114 -21.95 14.33 -13.85
CA SER A 114 -21.93 15.79 -13.85
C SER A 114 -21.64 16.35 -15.25
N VAL A 115 -20.65 15.80 -15.96
CA VAL A 115 -20.33 16.20 -17.35
C VAL A 115 -21.51 15.93 -18.30
N ILE A 116 -22.14 14.76 -18.22
CA ILE A 116 -23.30 14.42 -19.04
C ILE A 116 -24.44 15.42 -18.76
N ASN A 117 -24.73 15.71 -17.49
CA ASN A 117 -25.76 16.68 -17.11
C ASN A 117 -25.46 18.09 -17.64
N LEU A 118 -24.21 18.52 -17.60
CA LEU A 118 -23.78 19.81 -18.17
C LEU A 118 -23.99 19.87 -19.69
N LEU A 119 -23.64 18.81 -20.41
CA LEU A 119 -23.82 18.71 -21.86
C LEU A 119 -25.31 18.76 -22.24
N VAL A 120 -26.17 18.05 -21.50
CA VAL A 120 -27.62 18.06 -21.72
C VAL A 120 -28.20 19.46 -21.47
N LYS A 121 -27.85 20.11 -20.35
CA LYS A 121 -28.30 21.48 -20.04
C LYS A 121 -27.86 22.48 -21.10
N SER A 122 -26.61 22.38 -21.56
CA SER A 122 -26.08 23.22 -22.63
C SER A 122 -26.86 23.02 -23.94
N ARG A 123 -27.20 21.78 -24.32
CA ARG A 123 -28.03 21.50 -25.50
C ARG A 123 -29.45 22.06 -25.38
N ASN A 124 -30.00 22.11 -24.16
CA ASN A 124 -31.35 22.60 -23.90
C ASN A 124 -31.42 24.12 -23.65
N ASN A 125 -30.31 24.86 -23.76
CA ASN A 125 -30.20 26.27 -23.35
C ASN A 125 -30.65 26.52 -21.90
N GLU A 126 -30.46 25.53 -21.02
CA GLU A 126 -30.76 25.66 -19.60
C GLU A 126 -29.56 26.28 -18.87
N PRO A 127 -29.79 27.19 -17.90
CA PRO A 127 -28.72 27.74 -17.10
C PRO A 127 -28.05 26.64 -16.26
N VAL A 128 -26.75 26.50 -16.43
CA VAL A 128 -25.91 25.69 -15.54
C VAL A 128 -25.67 26.48 -14.27
N VAL A 129 -26.25 26.03 -13.15
CA VAL A 129 -26.03 26.59 -11.81
C VAL A 129 -25.33 25.54 -10.95
N GLY A 130 -24.16 25.88 -10.40
CA GLY A 130 -23.34 25.02 -9.52
C GLY A 130 -22.01 24.56 -10.11
N THR A 131 -21.10 24.08 -9.26
CA THR A 131 -19.82 23.47 -9.64
C THR A 131 -19.86 21.93 -9.53
N LEU A 132 -18.85 21.22 -10.05
CA LEU A 132 -18.73 19.76 -9.83
C LEU A 132 -18.75 19.44 -8.32
N SER A 133 -18.13 20.29 -7.50
CA SER A 133 -18.05 20.14 -6.05
C SER A 133 -19.41 20.10 -5.34
N ASP A 134 -20.44 20.69 -5.94
CA ASP A 134 -21.80 20.78 -5.40
C ASP A 134 -22.72 19.66 -5.90
N TYR A 135 -22.24 18.83 -6.85
CA TYR A 135 -23.02 17.72 -7.40
C TYR A 135 -23.29 16.68 -6.32
N VAL A 136 -24.56 16.32 -6.13
CA VAL A 136 -25.02 15.37 -5.10
C VAL A 136 -25.50 14.08 -5.73
N GLU A 137 -24.95 12.97 -5.26
CA GLU A 137 -25.40 11.62 -5.61
C GLU A 137 -25.26 10.68 -4.40
N TYR A 138 -25.83 9.48 -4.50
CA TYR A 138 -25.75 8.49 -3.42
C TYR A 138 -24.38 7.81 -3.43
N SER A 139 -23.62 7.95 -2.33
CA SER A 139 -22.38 7.20 -2.11
C SER A 139 -22.74 5.82 -1.54
N TYR A 140 -22.38 4.76 -2.25
CA TYR A 140 -22.50 3.38 -1.81
C TYR A 140 -21.47 3.04 -0.72
N VAL A 141 -20.30 3.67 -0.75
CA VAL A 141 -19.29 3.49 0.31
C VAL A 141 -19.76 4.06 1.64
N ASN A 142 -20.32 5.28 1.62
CA ASN A 142 -20.74 5.99 2.84
C ASN A 142 -22.22 5.79 3.16
N GLN A 143 -22.98 5.10 2.30
CA GLN A 143 -24.38 4.75 2.47
C GLN A 143 -25.31 5.96 2.69
N LYS A 144 -24.98 7.11 2.07
CA LYS A 144 -25.74 8.36 2.18
C LYS A 144 -25.56 9.23 0.94
N ARG A 145 -26.47 10.19 0.75
CA ARG A 145 -26.29 11.25 -0.26
C ARG A 145 -25.14 12.16 0.16
N MET A 146 -24.21 12.39 -0.75
CA MET A 146 -23.02 13.21 -0.51
C MET A 146 -22.78 14.10 -1.72
N THR A 147 -22.17 15.26 -1.49
CA THR A 147 -21.60 16.06 -2.57
C THR A 147 -20.30 15.41 -3.08
N TYR A 148 -19.90 15.74 -4.31
CA TYR A 148 -18.58 15.37 -4.84
C TYR A 148 -17.45 15.77 -3.88
N SER A 149 -17.53 16.97 -3.30
CA SER A 149 -16.53 17.47 -2.33
C SER A 149 -16.49 16.62 -1.04
N GLU A 150 -17.63 16.17 -0.54
CA GLU A 150 -17.68 15.28 0.62
C GLU A 150 -17.10 13.89 0.32
N VAL A 151 -17.36 13.33 -0.87
CA VAL A 151 -16.74 12.06 -1.31
C VAL A 151 -15.23 12.23 -1.46
N LEU A 152 -14.77 13.36 -2.00
CA LEU A 152 -13.35 13.69 -2.15
C LEU A 152 -12.65 13.78 -0.78
N VAL A 153 -13.29 14.39 0.23
CA VAL A 153 -12.78 14.42 1.60
C VAL A 153 -12.69 13.01 2.20
N SER A 154 -13.72 12.17 1.99
CA SER A 154 -13.71 10.77 2.43
C SER A 154 -12.57 9.97 1.78
N PHE A 155 -12.31 10.21 0.50
CA PHE A 155 -11.17 9.64 -0.21
C PHE A 155 -9.84 10.08 0.39
N PHE A 156 -9.61 11.39 0.57
CA PHE A 156 -8.35 11.88 1.15
C PHE A 156 -8.11 11.40 2.57
N SER A 157 -9.15 11.26 3.39
CA SER A 157 -9.03 10.65 4.71
C SER A 157 -8.60 9.17 4.61
N THR A 158 -9.22 8.40 3.71
CA THR A 158 -8.85 6.99 3.48
C THR A 158 -7.42 6.86 2.93
N PHE A 159 -7.04 7.75 2.02
CA PHE A 159 -5.69 7.85 1.48
C PHE A 159 -4.67 8.14 2.58
N HIS A 160 -4.95 9.11 3.45
CA HIS A 160 -4.08 9.45 4.57
C HIS A 160 -3.76 8.25 5.45
N PHE A 161 -4.78 7.50 5.88
CA PHE A 161 -4.59 6.29 6.69
C PHE A 161 -3.80 5.20 5.95
N LEU A 162 -4.03 5.01 4.65
CA LEU A 162 -3.25 4.06 3.86
C LEU A 162 -1.76 4.46 3.82
N ILE A 163 -1.44 5.75 3.67
CA ILE A 163 -0.05 6.22 3.60
C ILE A 163 0.65 6.08 4.95
N MET A 164 -0.02 6.41 6.05
CA MET A 164 0.50 6.14 7.41
C MET A 164 0.77 4.64 7.60
N THR A 165 -0.18 3.79 7.20
CA THR A 165 -0.02 2.32 7.30
C THR A 165 1.17 1.83 6.47
N ILE A 166 1.40 2.40 5.29
CA ILE A 166 2.55 2.07 4.44
C ILE A 166 3.86 2.50 5.10
N ASP A 167 3.91 3.70 5.68
CA ASP A 167 5.07 4.20 6.42
C ASP A 167 5.44 3.26 7.58
N ASP A 168 4.46 2.88 8.40
CA ASP A 168 4.65 1.96 9.53
C ASP A 168 5.15 0.58 9.06
N ILE A 169 4.52 0.01 8.02
CA ILE A 169 4.90 -1.29 7.45
C ILE A 169 6.32 -1.24 6.90
N LEU A 170 6.68 -0.21 6.14
CA LEU A 170 8.02 -0.10 5.55
C LEU A 170 9.08 0.18 6.62
N THR A 171 8.74 0.90 7.67
CA THR A 171 9.63 1.11 8.83
C THR A 171 9.89 -0.19 9.57
N LEU A 172 8.86 -1.00 9.83
CA LEU A 172 9.00 -2.34 10.39
C LEU A 172 9.79 -3.26 9.45
N ASN A 173 9.54 -3.17 8.14
CA ASN A 173 10.28 -3.98 7.17
C ASN A 173 11.77 -3.61 7.13
N TYR A 174 12.09 -2.32 7.29
CA TYR A 174 13.46 -1.84 7.43
C TYR A 174 14.12 -2.38 8.72
N TYR A 175 13.40 -2.36 9.85
CA TYR A 175 13.86 -3.00 11.09
C TYR A 175 14.13 -4.50 10.94
N LEU A 176 13.32 -5.18 10.12
CA LEU A 176 13.42 -6.60 9.82
C LEU A 176 14.41 -6.93 8.68
N ASP A 177 15.27 -5.98 8.28
CA ASP A 177 16.26 -6.16 7.20
C ASP A 177 15.62 -6.60 5.86
N GLY A 178 14.45 -6.04 5.54
CA GLY A 178 13.73 -6.34 4.30
C GLY A 178 13.18 -7.76 4.25
N LEU A 179 12.79 -8.31 5.41
CA LEU A 179 12.23 -9.66 5.54
C LEU A 179 11.09 -9.92 4.53
N PHE A 180 10.20 -8.94 4.36
CA PHE A 180 9.10 -9.00 3.41
C PHE A 180 9.52 -8.36 2.10
N GLY A 181 9.32 -9.08 1.00
CA GLY A 181 9.48 -8.53 -0.34
C GLY A 181 8.51 -7.39 -0.55
N ILE A 182 8.99 -6.23 -1.00
CA ILE A 182 8.18 -5.02 -1.25
C ILE A 182 7.01 -5.34 -2.22
N SER A 183 7.23 -6.24 -3.19
CA SER A 183 6.20 -6.71 -4.12
C SER A 183 5.04 -7.46 -3.47
N ASP A 184 5.28 -8.05 -2.31
CA ASP A 184 4.36 -8.96 -1.64
C ASP A 184 3.46 -8.22 -0.63
N LEU A 185 3.76 -6.94 -0.35
CA LEU A 185 2.97 -6.09 0.54
C LEU A 185 1.70 -5.62 -0.17
N ARG A 186 0.54 -5.99 0.37
CA ARG A 186 -0.78 -5.66 -0.19
C ARG A 186 -1.04 -4.18 -0.17
N CYS A 187 -0.62 -3.47 0.88
CA CYS A 187 -0.80 -2.01 0.99
C CYS A 187 -0.19 -1.27 -0.22
N LEU A 188 0.98 -1.70 -0.69
CA LEU A 188 1.65 -1.15 -1.85
C LEU A 188 0.97 -1.54 -3.17
N GLN A 189 0.40 -2.75 -3.24
CA GLN A 189 -0.40 -3.17 -4.39
C GLN A 189 -1.68 -2.32 -4.50
N PHE A 190 -2.39 -2.07 -3.40
CA PHE A 190 -3.53 -1.16 -3.39
C PHE A 190 -3.14 0.24 -3.83
N LEU A 191 -2.03 0.76 -3.29
CA LEU A 191 -1.53 2.07 -3.71
C LEU A 191 -1.24 2.09 -5.22
N LYS A 192 -0.63 1.04 -5.79
CA LYS A 192 -0.45 0.96 -7.25
C LYS A 192 -1.80 0.95 -8.00
N ILE A 193 -2.77 0.17 -7.54
CA ILE A 193 -4.10 0.07 -8.18
C ILE A 193 -4.81 1.43 -8.17
N TRP A 194 -4.74 2.19 -7.07
CA TRP A 194 -5.38 3.51 -6.98
C TRP A 194 -4.83 4.50 -8.00
N PHE A 195 -3.56 4.33 -8.38
CA PHE A 195 -2.84 5.18 -9.34
C PHE A 195 -2.73 4.52 -10.73
N THR A 196 -3.36 3.36 -10.95
CA THR A 196 -3.38 2.72 -12.26
C THR A 196 -4.53 3.33 -13.08
N GLU A 197 -4.24 3.70 -14.34
CA GLU A 197 -5.28 4.16 -15.24
C GLU A 197 -6.33 3.06 -15.46
N PRO A 198 -7.63 3.39 -15.42
CA PRO A 198 -8.66 2.45 -15.83
C PRO A 198 -8.45 2.10 -17.30
N GLU A 199 -8.68 0.83 -17.67
CA GLU A 199 -8.76 0.46 -19.07
C GLU A 199 -9.97 1.17 -19.70
N LEU A 200 -9.70 2.27 -20.37
CA LEU A 200 -10.70 3.01 -21.13
C LEU A 200 -11.00 2.28 -22.44
N SER A 201 -12.28 2.26 -22.80
CA SER A 201 -12.70 1.90 -24.16
C SER A 201 -12.08 2.86 -25.18
N PRO A 202 -11.98 2.47 -26.46
CA PRO A 202 -11.43 3.35 -27.52
C PRO A 202 -12.11 4.72 -27.60
N GLU A 203 -13.41 4.78 -27.32
CA GLU A 203 -14.24 6.00 -27.36
C GLU A 203 -13.92 6.93 -26.17
N GLU A 204 -13.73 6.37 -24.97
CA GLU A 204 -13.34 7.13 -23.77
C GLU A 204 -11.88 7.63 -23.86
N LYS A 205 -11.00 6.94 -24.60
CA LYS A 205 -9.60 7.35 -24.82
C LYS A 205 -9.49 8.63 -25.67
N GLU A 206 -10.31 8.77 -26.72
CA GLU A 206 -10.32 9.99 -27.54
C GLU A 206 -10.78 11.22 -26.73
N GLU A 207 -11.78 11.06 -25.86
CA GLU A 207 -12.24 12.14 -24.97
C GLU A 207 -11.23 12.49 -23.88
N GLU A 208 -10.54 11.49 -23.32
CA GLU A 208 -9.51 11.73 -22.30
C GLU A 208 -8.24 12.36 -22.87
N GLU A 209 -7.80 12.00 -24.09
CA GLU A 209 -6.66 12.63 -24.77
C GLU A 209 -6.90 14.12 -25.04
N LEU A 210 -8.12 14.48 -25.44
CA LEU A 210 -8.51 15.88 -25.65
C LEU A 210 -8.44 16.69 -24.34
N PHE A 211 -8.71 16.04 -23.20
CA PHE A 211 -8.64 16.62 -21.86
C PHE A 211 -7.21 16.67 -21.31
N LYS A 212 -6.40 15.62 -21.52
CA LYS A 212 -5.01 15.50 -21.08
C LYS A 212 -4.10 16.55 -21.74
N SER A 213 -4.32 16.87 -23.02
CA SER A 213 -3.55 17.89 -23.76
C SER A 213 -3.64 19.32 -23.19
N ARG A 214 -4.56 19.58 -22.24
CA ARG A 214 -4.79 20.90 -21.63
C ARG A 214 -4.34 21.00 -20.16
N MET A 215 -3.77 19.94 -19.59
CA MET A 215 -3.52 19.79 -18.16
C MET A 215 -2.15 19.15 -17.88
N ASP A 216 -1.08 19.78 -18.37
CA ASP A 216 0.27 19.50 -17.89
C ASP A 216 0.52 20.21 -16.55
N GLU A 217 1.24 19.57 -15.63
CA GLU A 217 1.71 20.05 -14.29
C GLU A 217 1.10 19.36 -13.05
N ASN A 218 1.02 18.03 -12.94
CA ASN A 218 0.40 17.43 -11.74
C ASN A 218 1.05 16.18 -11.12
N HIS A 219 2.26 15.80 -11.55
CA HIS A 219 3.06 14.82 -10.80
C HIS A 219 3.64 15.40 -9.49
N ALA A 220 3.89 16.73 -9.44
CA ALA A 220 4.51 17.39 -8.29
C ALA A 220 3.61 17.52 -7.04
N CYS A 221 2.30 17.23 -7.14
CA CYS A 221 1.36 17.37 -6.02
C CYS A 221 1.41 16.16 -5.08
N TYR A 222 1.46 14.94 -5.63
CA TYR A 222 1.41 13.71 -4.84
C TYR A 222 2.68 13.47 -4.03
N ASP A 223 3.86 13.69 -4.63
CA ASP A 223 5.13 13.58 -3.92
C ASP A 223 5.17 14.47 -2.66
N LYS A 224 4.58 15.66 -2.75
CA LYS A 224 4.45 16.60 -1.61
C LYS A 224 3.46 16.08 -0.56
N ILE A 225 2.33 15.54 -0.98
CA ILE A 225 1.33 14.97 -0.05
C ILE A 225 1.90 13.73 0.67
N PHE A 226 2.51 12.79 -0.05
CA PHE A 226 3.16 11.62 0.53
C PHE A 226 4.21 12.05 1.55
N SER A 227 5.12 12.95 1.16
CA SER A 227 6.18 13.44 2.04
C SER A 227 5.61 14.07 3.31
N LEU A 228 4.57 14.90 3.19
CA LEU A 228 3.93 15.54 4.34
C LEU A 228 3.34 14.52 5.32
N ILE A 229 2.64 13.51 4.82
CA ILE A 229 2.01 12.49 5.67
C ILE A 229 3.10 11.67 6.39
N ILE A 230 4.12 11.23 5.66
CA ILE A 230 5.24 10.45 6.21
C ILE A 230 5.99 11.28 7.26
N ASP A 231 6.31 12.55 6.95
CA ASP A 231 7.05 13.42 7.87
C ASP A 231 6.28 13.70 9.18
N GLN A 232 4.95 13.62 9.15
CA GLN A 232 4.11 13.77 10.34
C GLN A 232 3.93 12.45 11.11
N ASN A 233 3.81 11.32 10.42
CA ASN A 233 3.54 10.02 11.01
C ASN A 233 4.81 9.35 11.59
N HIS A 234 5.91 9.38 10.83
CA HIS A 234 7.11 8.61 11.11
C HIS A 234 7.68 8.83 12.53
N PRO A 235 7.80 10.08 13.04
CA PRO A 235 8.33 10.29 14.39
C PRO A 235 7.46 9.68 15.50
N GLU A 236 6.13 9.69 15.32
CA GLU A 236 5.20 9.10 16.29
C GLU A 236 5.28 7.57 16.28
N PHE A 237 5.41 6.95 15.10
CA PHE A 237 5.61 5.51 15.00
C PHE A 237 6.96 5.07 15.57
N ILE A 238 8.03 5.84 15.33
CA ILE A 238 9.35 5.59 15.92
C ILE A 238 9.30 5.67 17.45
N LYS A 239 8.51 6.60 18.00
CA LYS A 239 8.30 6.70 19.45
C LYS A 239 7.60 5.46 20.02
N LEU A 240 6.58 4.94 19.33
CA LEU A 240 5.93 3.67 19.68
C LEU A 240 6.96 2.52 19.67
N MET A 241 7.77 2.40 18.62
CA MET A 241 8.80 1.37 18.53
C MET A 241 9.81 1.46 19.68
N LYS A 242 10.28 2.67 20.03
CA LYS A 242 11.20 2.87 21.16
C LYS A 242 10.59 2.38 22.47
N GLN A 243 9.32 2.70 22.73
CA GLN A 243 8.61 2.26 23.94
C GLN A 243 8.45 0.73 24.02
N GLU A 244 8.09 0.09 22.91
CA GLU A 244 7.95 -1.37 22.84
C GLU A 244 9.30 -2.08 23.04
N LEU A 245 10.37 -1.57 22.43
CA LEU A 245 11.71 -2.19 22.54
C LEU A 245 12.36 -1.95 23.92
N GLU A 246 12.11 -0.79 24.55
CA GLU A 246 12.58 -0.49 25.91
C GLU A 246 12.08 -1.53 26.93
N SER A 247 10.85 -2.04 26.75
CA SER A 247 10.28 -3.08 27.60
C SER A 247 11.11 -4.39 27.60
N SER A 248 11.92 -4.58 26.56
CA SER A 248 12.75 -5.77 26.31
C SER A 248 14.25 -5.47 26.33
N ASN A 249 14.67 -4.36 26.96
CA ASN A 249 16.06 -3.89 27.04
C ASN A 249 16.78 -3.75 25.68
N PHE A 250 16.01 -3.54 24.60
CA PHE A 250 16.54 -3.35 23.26
C PHE A 250 16.46 -1.89 22.86
N SER A 251 17.46 -1.42 22.14
CA SER A 251 17.46 -0.07 21.57
C SER A 251 17.57 -0.12 20.06
N LEU A 252 16.95 0.86 19.40
CA LEU A 252 17.14 1.09 17.98
C LEU A 252 18.59 1.53 17.72
N LEU A 253 19.09 1.19 16.53
CA LEU A 253 20.41 1.61 16.09
C LEU A 253 20.53 3.14 16.05
N GLN A 254 21.75 3.64 16.26
CA GLN A 254 22.07 5.04 16.01
C GLN A 254 21.74 5.35 14.54
N TYR A 255 20.97 6.41 14.30
CA TYR A 255 20.44 6.81 12.98
C TYR A 255 19.33 5.91 12.41
N PHE A 256 18.69 5.03 13.21
CA PHE A 256 17.58 4.22 12.70
C PHE A 256 16.48 5.09 12.08
N GLU A 257 16.02 6.11 12.80
CA GLU A 257 14.94 7.02 12.38
C GLU A 257 15.24 7.76 11.07
N GLU A 258 16.46 8.28 10.92
CA GLU A 258 16.89 8.95 9.69
C GLU A 258 17.00 7.98 8.51
N ASN A 259 17.49 6.77 8.76
CA ASN A 259 17.64 5.79 7.70
C ASN A 259 16.32 5.15 7.29
N SER A 260 15.43 4.88 8.25
CA SER A 260 14.10 4.31 7.99
C SER A 260 13.25 5.29 7.19
N ILE A 261 13.20 6.58 7.55
CA ILE A 261 12.39 7.55 6.79
C ILE A 261 12.90 7.70 5.35
N ASN A 262 14.23 7.68 5.16
CA ASN A 262 14.84 7.71 3.83
C ASN A 262 14.49 6.45 3.02
N TYR A 263 14.50 5.28 3.66
CA TYR A 263 14.06 4.02 3.06
C TYR A 263 12.59 4.07 2.64
N VAL A 264 11.69 4.57 3.50
CA VAL A 264 10.25 4.70 3.20
C VAL A 264 10.03 5.61 1.98
N LYS A 265 10.56 6.83 2.03
CA LYS A 265 10.39 7.83 0.95
C LYS A 265 10.96 7.33 -0.37
N LYS A 266 12.13 6.71 -0.34
CA LYS A 266 12.74 6.12 -1.54
C LYS A 266 11.87 5.00 -2.10
N THR A 267 11.40 4.09 -1.25
CA THR A 267 10.56 2.96 -1.67
C THR A 267 9.28 3.44 -2.36
N ILE A 268 8.58 4.42 -1.77
CA ILE A 268 7.36 4.99 -2.37
C ILE A 268 7.64 5.66 -3.72
N LYS A 269 8.73 6.42 -3.81
CA LYS A 269 9.15 7.06 -5.07
C LYS A 269 9.45 6.03 -6.16
N ASP A 270 10.10 4.92 -5.80
CA ASP A 270 10.46 3.85 -6.73
C ASP A 270 9.24 3.02 -7.21
N LEU A 271 8.05 3.21 -6.63
CA LEU A 271 6.82 2.56 -7.11
C LEU A 271 6.37 3.10 -8.47
N ASN A 272 6.96 4.19 -8.98
CA ASN A 272 6.62 4.84 -10.26
C ASN A 272 5.10 5.05 -10.39
N LEU A 273 4.50 5.69 -9.38
CA LEU A 273 3.08 6.02 -9.38
C LEU A 273 2.84 7.16 -10.39
N VAL A 274 2.50 6.78 -11.62
CA VAL A 274 2.23 7.69 -12.73
C VAL A 274 0.71 7.80 -12.85
N HIS A 275 0.17 9.01 -12.60
CA HIS A 275 -1.21 9.45 -12.89
C HIS A 275 -2.29 9.30 -11.79
N ILE A 276 -2.61 10.42 -11.13
CA ILE A 276 -3.97 10.69 -10.59
C ILE A 276 -4.64 11.89 -11.27
N HIS A 277 -3.93 12.59 -12.15
CA HIS A 277 -4.36 13.95 -12.48
C HIS A 277 -5.73 14.03 -13.17
N SER A 278 -6.14 13.01 -13.93
CA SER A 278 -7.47 13.04 -14.55
C SER A 278 -8.63 12.80 -13.56
N MET A 279 -8.41 12.55 -12.26
CA MET A 279 -9.48 12.02 -11.39
C MET A 279 -9.98 12.95 -10.29
N CYS A 280 -9.11 13.71 -9.61
CA CYS A 280 -9.52 14.39 -8.37
C CYS A 280 -9.64 15.92 -8.47
N LEU A 281 -9.00 16.55 -9.47
CA LEU A 281 -8.96 18.01 -9.59
C LEU A 281 -9.32 18.42 -11.01
N GLY A 282 -10.61 18.34 -11.35
CA GLY A 282 -11.14 19.21 -12.39
C GLY A 282 -10.97 20.65 -11.89
N LYS A 283 -9.90 21.35 -12.29
CA LYS A 283 -9.86 22.79 -12.06
C LYS A 283 -11.08 23.37 -12.78
N ASP A 284 -11.91 24.05 -11.99
CA ASP A 284 -13.05 24.86 -12.40
C ASP A 284 -12.64 25.96 -13.40
N ASN A 285 -12.32 25.58 -14.63
CA ASN A 285 -11.99 26.50 -15.73
C ASN A 285 -13.02 26.41 -16.86
N PHE A 286 -14.27 26.04 -16.55
CA PHE A 286 -15.37 26.15 -17.52
C PHE A 286 -15.96 27.56 -17.66
N ASN A 287 -15.52 28.54 -16.86
CA ASN A 287 -16.11 29.89 -16.84
C ASN A 287 -15.21 31.02 -17.38
N LYS A 288 -14.18 30.74 -18.20
CA LYS A 288 -13.36 31.83 -18.79
C LYS A 288 -13.29 31.93 -20.31
N ASN A 289 -13.98 31.06 -21.06
CA ASN A 289 -13.90 31.09 -22.53
C ASN A 289 -15.21 31.45 -23.27
N ASN A 290 -16.25 31.92 -22.58
CA ASN A 290 -17.49 32.38 -23.23
C ASN A 290 -17.73 33.91 -23.18
N GLU A 291 -16.73 34.72 -22.80
CA GLU A 291 -16.85 36.18 -22.87
C GLU A 291 -16.16 36.83 -24.09
N ASN A 292 -15.57 36.07 -25.02
CA ASN A 292 -14.90 36.63 -26.20
C ASN A 292 -15.44 36.10 -27.53
N ASN A 293 -16.77 35.92 -27.64
CA ASN A 293 -17.46 35.79 -28.94
C ASN A 293 -18.90 36.33 -28.83
N LEU A 294 -19.01 37.64 -28.61
CA LEU A 294 -20.17 38.47 -28.98
C LEU A 294 -19.67 39.85 -29.41
#